data_AF-A0A7V0LT66-F1
#
_entry.id   AF-A0A7V0LT66-F1
#
_cell.length_a   1.000
_cell.length_b   1.000
_cell.length_c   1.000
_cell.angle_alpha   90.00
_cell.angle_beta   90.00
_cell.angle_gamma   90.00
#
_symmetry.space_group_name_H-M   'P 1'
#
loop_
_entity.id
_entity.type
_entity.pdbx_description
1 polymer ?
#
loop_
_entity_poly.entity_id
_entity_poly.type
_entity_poly.pdbx_seq_one_letter_code
_entity_poly.pdbx_strand_id
1 'polypeptide(L)'
;MNEDLFSQLFDLFNQPGPVNWKLAAELTGHLAGGREPIEPWMAEEYQDLSRLAQLQIAAETPLDPGAVSDVIPTDRRGWADSHLMSFRYLVEPIAPKFAEGPMSGALAPLGPALLGLQMGIMIGFLSHRTLGHFDVGLPSVEPTDMSLIVPNVEAFATENGLDRRQVRLW
;
A
#
# COMPACT_ATOMS: atom_id res chain seq x y z
N MET A 1 17.28 25.54 18.55
CA MET A 1 16.04 24.94 17.99
C MET A 1 15.93 25.53 16.59
N ASN A 2 16.21 24.74 15.56
CA ASN A 2 16.63 25.24 14.24
C ASN A 2 15.45 25.75 13.40
N GLU A 3 15.60 26.92 12.76
CA GLU A 3 14.65 27.46 11.77
C GLU A 3 14.31 26.46 10.66
N ASP A 4 15.26 25.59 10.33
CA ASP A 4 15.14 24.50 9.35
C ASP A 4 14.02 23.49 9.66
N LEU A 5 13.77 23.19 10.94
CA LEU A 5 12.69 22.28 11.34
C LEU A 5 11.31 22.91 11.08
N PHE A 6 11.18 24.21 11.34
CA PHE A 6 9.92 24.92 11.14
C PHE A 6 9.59 25.10 9.67
N SER A 7 10.58 25.36 8.81
CA SER A 7 10.37 25.39 7.35
C SER A 7 9.97 24.01 6.82
N GLN A 8 10.62 22.94 7.27
CA GLN A 8 10.26 21.58 6.85
C GLN A 8 8.83 21.21 7.27
N LEU A 9 8.43 21.56 8.49
CA LEU A 9 7.06 21.37 8.96
C LEU A 9 6.07 22.20 8.15
N PHE A 10 6.37 23.48 7.91
CA PHE A 10 5.50 24.34 7.12
C PHE A 10 5.31 23.79 5.69
N ASP A 11 6.40 23.38 5.04
CA ASP A 11 6.36 22.76 3.71
C ASP A 11 5.60 21.43 3.71
N LEU A 12 5.67 20.66 4.81
CA LEU A 12 4.91 19.42 4.97
C LEU A 12 3.41 19.70 5.04
N PHE A 13 2.98 20.75 5.75
CA PHE A 13 1.57 21.10 5.91
C PHE A 13 0.99 21.88 4.72
N ASN A 14 1.80 22.71 4.06
CA ASN A 14 1.38 23.62 3.00
C ASN A 14 1.58 23.03 1.60
N GLN A 15 0.99 21.87 1.35
CA GLN A 15 1.01 21.22 0.04
C GLN A 15 -0.24 21.58 -0.77
N PRO A 16 -0.11 21.89 -2.07
CA PRO A 16 -1.25 22.15 -2.94
C PRO A 16 -2.04 20.87 -3.21
N GLY A 17 -3.35 21.01 -3.38
CA GLY A 17 -4.24 19.92 -3.77
C GLY A 17 -5.32 19.58 -2.72
N PRO A 18 -6.26 18.69 -3.07
CA PRO A 18 -7.38 18.33 -2.21
C PRO A 18 -6.96 17.49 -0.98
N VAL A 19 -5.80 16.83 -1.06
CA VAL A 19 -5.24 15.96 -0.02
C VAL A 19 -3.74 16.18 0.05
N ASN A 20 -3.19 16.25 1.26
CA ASN A 20 -1.75 16.36 1.49
C ASN A 20 -1.09 14.97 1.43
N TRP A 21 -0.76 14.53 0.21
CA TRP A 21 -0.15 13.22 -0.02
C TRP A 21 1.28 13.09 0.49
N LYS A 22 2.00 14.21 0.66
CA LYS A 22 3.34 14.21 1.27
C LYS A 22 3.25 13.83 2.75
N LEU A 23 2.34 14.48 3.49
CA LEU A 23 2.06 14.12 4.87
C LEU A 23 1.54 12.67 4.98
N ALA A 24 0.68 12.24 4.05
CA ALA A 24 0.21 10.86 4.01
C ALA A 24 1.38 9.87 3.84
N ALA A 25 2.35 10.15 2.96
CA ALA A 25 3.51 9.30 2.73
C ALA A 25 4.41 9.17 3.97
N GLU A 26 4.69 10.28 4.65
CA GLU A 26 5.48 10.28 5.89
C GLU A 26 4.83 9.41 6.97
N LEU A 27 3.53 9.59 7.20
CA LEU A 27 2.78 8.83 8.21
C LEU A 27 2.63 7.35 7.84
N THR A 28 2.32 7.07 6.56
CA THR A 28 2.26 5.71 6.02
C THR A 28 3.57 5.00 6.28
N GLY A 29 4.66 5.66 5.93
CA GLY A 29 5.99 5.12 6.07
C GLY A 29 6.39 4.84 7.51
N HIS A 30 6.07 5.77 8.41
CA HIS A 30 6.32 5.62 9.83
C HIS A 30 5.57 4.42 10.42
N LEU A 31 4.28 4.26 10.07
CA LEU A 31 3.42 3.20 10.61
C LEU A 31 3.64 1.84 9.96
N ALA A 32 4.00 1.79 8.67
CA ALA A 32 4.40 0.56 8.00
C ALA A 32 5.69 -0.04 8.59
N GLY A 33 6.53 0.81 9.17
CA GLY A 33 7.77 0.43 9.83
C GLY A 33 9.00 0.54 8.92
N GLY A 34 10.12 0.01 9.41
CA GLY A 34 11.37 -0.07 8.65
C GLY A 34 11.27 -1.00 7.45
N ARG A 35 12.17 -0.83 6.50
CA ARG A 35 12.32 -1.77 5.38
C ARG A 35 12.79 -3.12 5.90
N GLU A 36 12.17 -4.19 5.44
CA GLU A 36 12.49 -5.58 5.76
C GLU A 36 12.86 -6.30 4.46
N PRO A 37 14.15 -6.31 4.06
CA PRO A 37 14.56 -6.93 2.80
C PRO A 37 14.16 -8.39 2.71
N ILE A 38 13.62 -8.78 1.55
CA ILE A 38 13.28 -10.18 1.27
C ILE A 38 14.53 -10.92 0.81
N GLU A 39 14.80 -12.07 1.43
CA GLU A 39 15.94 -12.91 1.06
C GLU A 39 15.83 -13.39 -0.40
N PRO A 40 16.93 -13.42 -1.17
CA PRO A 40 16.89 -13.76 -2.60
C PRO A 40 16.23 -15.11 -2.91
N TRP A 41 16.57 -16.15 -2.15
CA TRP A 41 16.01 -17.49 -2.31
C TRP A 41 14.50 -17.53 -2.06
N MET A 42 14.01 -16.69 -1.15
CA MET A 42 12.58 -16.60 -0.85
C MET A 42 11.86 -15.87 -1.96
N ALA A 43 12.48 -14.81 -2.50
CA ALA A 43 11.94 -14.10 -3.66
C ALA A 43 11.82 -15.02 -4.88
N GLU A 44 12.85 -15.84 -5.16
CA GLU A 44 12.83 -16.88 -6.20
C GLU A 44 11.69 -17.89 -5.97
N GLU A 45 11.48 -18.34 -4.73
CA GLU A 45 10.41 -19.29 -4.42
C GLU A 45 9.01 -18.71 -4.71
N TYR A 46 8.75 -17.45 -4.36
CA TYR A 46 7.48 -16.78 -4.70
C TYR A 46 7.26 -16.68 -6.22
N GLN A 47 8.32 -16.39 -6.98
CA GLN A 47 8.23 -16.34 -8.43
C GLN A 47 7.95 -17.72 -9.03
N ASP A 48 8.61 -18.77 -8.55
CA ASP A 48 8.38 -20.14 -9.02
C ASP A 48 6.97 -20.65 -8.67
N LEU A 49 6.49 -20.37 -7.46
CA LEU A 49 5.13 -20.72 -7.05
C LEU A 49 4.08 -19.94 -7.83
N SER A 50 4.32 -18.67 -8.16
CA SER A 50 3.44 -17.87 -9.02
C SER A 50 3.34 -18.47 -10.42
N ARG A 51 4.46 -18.88 -11.04
CA ARG A 51 4.45 -19.58 -12.34
C ARG A 51 3.69 -20.90 -12.26
N LEU A 52 3.85 -21.66 -11.17
CA LEU A 52 3.09 -22.88 -10.93
C LEU A 52 1.58 -22.60 -10.83
N ALA A 53 1.17 -21.56 -10.10
CA ALA A 53 -0.23 -21.16 -9.99
C ALA A 53 -0.80 -20.73 -11.35
N GLN A 54 -0.05 -19.97 -12.15
CA GLN A 54 -0.44 -19.59 -13.51
C GLN A 54 -0.68 -20.82 -14.40
N LEU A 55 0.19 -21.84 -14.34
CA LEU A 55 0.00 -23.09 -15.07
C LEU A 55 -1.28 -23.84 -14.64
N GLN A 56 -1.58 -23.85 -13.33
CA GLN A 56 -2.81 -24.45 -12.81
C GLN A 56 -4.06 -23.70 -13.27
N ILE A 57 -4.03 -22.36 -13.26
CA ILE A 57 -5.14 -21.52 -13.73
C ILE A 57 -5.36 -21.70 -15.24
N ALA A 58 -4.29 -21.74 -16.04
CA ALA A 58 -4.37 -21.97 -17.48
C ALA A 58 -4.98 -23.32 -17.85
N ALA A 59 -4.77 -24.35 -17.01
CA ALA A 59 -5.33 -25.67 -17.24
C ALA A 59 -6.85 -25.72 -17.02
N GLU A 60 -7.37 -24.90 -16.10
CA GLU A 60 -8.78 -24.93 -15.68
C GLU A 60 -9.63 -23.79 -16.26
N THR A 61 -9.02 -22.78 -16.87
CA THR A 61 -9.71 -21.59 -17.37
C THR A 61 -9.32 -21.26 -18.80
N PRO A 62 -10.21 -20.64 -19.61
CA PRO A 62 -9.88 -20.15 -20.94
C PRO A 62 -9.11 -18.81 -20.91
N LEU A 63 -8.71 -18.34 -19.73
CA LEU A 63 -7.95 -17.10 -19.56
C LEU A 63 -6.49 -17.35 -19.93
N ASP A 64 -5.82 -16.33 -20.48
CA ASP A 64 -4.37 -16.35 -20.69
C ASP A 64 -3.67 -15.69 -19.50
N PRO A 65 -3.13 -16.46 -18.54
CA PRO A 65 -2.43 -15.89 -17.41
C PRO A 65 -1.06 -15.31 -17.79
N GLY A 66 -0.53 -15.60 -18.99
CA GLY A 66 0.76 -15.09 -19.46
C GLY A 66 0.80 -13.57 -19.70
N ALA A 67 -0.35 -12.90 -19.66
CA ALA A 67 -0.45 -11.44 -19.66
C ALA A 67 -0.26 -10.81 -18.28
N VAL A 68 -0.19 -11.60 -17.20
CA VAL A 68 0.00 -11.12 -15.83
C VAL A 68 1.49 -11.01 -15.54
N SER A 69 1.93 -9.85 -15.06
CA SER A 69 3.31 -9.63 -14.61
C SER A 69 3.75 -10.63 -13.54
N ASP A 70 5.06 -10.88 -13.47
CA ASP A 70 5.66 -11.67 -12.38
C ASP A 70 5.29 -11.09 -11.01
N VAL A 71 5.17 -11.97 -10.02
CA VAL A 71 4.90 -11.55 -8.63
C VAL A 71 6.13 -10.86 -8.06
N ILE A 72 5.93 -9.70 -7.44
CA ILE A 72 6.93 -8.97 -6.66
C ILE A 72 6.73 -9.26 -5.17
N PRO A 73 7.52 -10.17 -4.57
CA PRO A 73 7.57 -10.30 -3.12
C PRO A 73 8.12 -9.00 -2.52
N THR A 74 7.40 -8.45 -1.55
CA THR A 74 7.70 -7.15 -0.94
C THR A 74 7.50 -7.18 0.57
N ASP A 75 7.96 -6.12 1.22
CA ASP A 75 7.73 -5.87 2.64
C ASP A 75 6.54 -4.94 2.86
N ARG A 76 6.12 -4.78 4.12
CA ARG A 76 5.00 -3.90 4.50
C ARG A 76 5.22 -2.47 3.99
N ARG A 77 6.45 -1.97 4.13
CA ARG A 77 6.82 -0.63 3.71
C ARG A 77 6.78 -0.48 2.18
N GLY A 78 7.27 -1.44 1.42
CA GLY A 78 7.23 -1.43 -0.04
C GLY A 78 5.82 -1.53 -0.61
N TRP A 79 4.96 -2.35 0.02
CA TRP A 79 3.55 -2.37 -0.33
C TRP A 79 2.87 -1.02 -0.03
N ALA A 80 3.10 -0.45 1.15
CA ALA A 80 2.48 0.79 1.56
C ALA A 80 2.89 1.98 0.65
N ASP A 81 4.18 2.05 0.31
CA ASP A 81 4.72 3.10 -0.58
C ASP A 81 4.14 2.97 -2.00
N SER A 82 4.00 1.74 -2.54
CA SER A 82 3.46 1.51 -3.89
C SER A 82 1.94 1.72 -3.99
N HIS A 83 1.19 1.45 -2.92
CA HIS A 83 -0.28 1.54 -2.95
C HIS A 83 -0.83 2.90 -2.52
N LEU A 84 -0.01 3.78 -1.95
CA LEU A 84 -0.44 5.07 -1.41
C LEU A 84 -1.26 5.89 -2.41
N MET A 85 -0.80 5.96 -3.66
CA MET A 85 -1.44 6.79 -4.70
C MET A 85 -2.72 6.18 -5.26
N SER A 86 -2.94 4.87 -5.12
CA SER A 86 -4.18 4.21 -5.55
C SER A 86 -5.40 4.73 -4.80
N PHE A 87 -5.22 5.21 -3.57
CA PHE A 87 -6.30 5.77 -2.76
C PHE A 87 -6.75 7.17 -3.22
N ARG A 88 -6.01 7.84 -4.12
CA ARG A 88 -6.48 9.10 -4.74
C ARG A 88 -7.83 8.94 -5.39
N TYR A 89 -8.03 7.81 -6.07
CA TYR A 89 -9.29 7.48 -6.75
C TYR A 89 -10.50 7.50 -5.81
N LEU A 90 -10.32 7.14 -4.54
CA LEU A 90 -11.39 7.17 -3.55
C LEU A 90 -11.58 8.55 -2.92
N VAL A 91 -10.48 9.22 -2.56
CA VAL A 91 -10.50 10.35 -1.62
C VAL A 91 -10.62 11.69 -2.34
N GLU A 92 -9.94 11.88 -3.47
CA GLU A 92 -9.95 13.17 -4.16
C GLU A 92 -11.35 13.58 -4.66
N PRO A 93 -12.21 12.68 -5.16
CA PRO A 93 -13.57 13.05 -5.57
C PRO A 93 -14.46 13.54 -4.42
N ILE A 94 -14.18 13.13 -3.18
CA ILE A 94 -14.99 13.50 -2.00
C ILE A 94 -14.38 14.65 -1.19
N ALA A 95 -13.09 14.95 -1.39
CA ALA A 95 -12.38 16.00 -0.67
C ALA A 95 -13.02 17.40 -0.76
N PRO A 96 -13.56 17.86 -1.93
CA PRO A 96 -14.25 19.15 -1.98
C PRO A 96 -15.45 19.22 -1.03
N LYS A 97 -16.23 18.15 -0.94
CA LYS A 97 -17.38 18.08 -0.02
C LYS A 97 -16.96 18.10 1.44
N PHE A 98 -15.79 17.55 1.75
CA PHE A 98 -15.21 17.58 3.09
C PHE A 98 -14.81 19.02 3.48
N ALA A 99 -14.22 19.77 2.55
CA ALA A 99 -13.84 21.17 2.73
C ALA A 99 -15.06 22.10 2.86
N GLU A 100 -16.12 21.86 2.08
CA GLU A 100 -17.35 22.66 2.09
C GLU A 100 -18.26 22.35 3.29
N GLY A 101 -18.11 21.18 3.92
CA GLY A 101 -18.93 20.74 5.04
C GLY A 101 -18.22 20.79 6.40
N PRO A 102 -17.80 19.64 6.97
CA PRO A 102 -17.21 19.54 8.32
C PRO A 102 -16.02 20.46 8.58
N MET A 103 -15.29 20.84 7.52
CA MET A 103 -14.10 21.70 7.60
C MET A 103 -14.36 23.14 7.16
N SER A 104 -15.61 23.60 7.10
CA SER A 104 -15.93 24.95 6.63
C SER A 104 -15.39 26.08 7.53
N GLY A 105 -15.24 27.27 6.95
CA GLY A 105 -14.81 28.47 7.68
C GLY A 105 -13.31 28.47 7.99
N ALA A 106 -12.95 28.80 9.24
CA ALA A 106 -11.56 29.02 9.65
C ALA A 106 -10.68 27.75 9.56
N LEU A 107 -11.28 26.56 9.50
CA LEU A 107 -10.57 25.28 9.44
C LEU A 107 -10.37 24.77 8.01
N ALA A 108 -10.97 25.41 7.00
CA ALA A 108 -10.89 24.97 5.61
C ALA A 108 -9.45 24.80 5.09
N PRO A 109 -8.49 25.68 5.44
CA PRO A 109 -7.09 25.51 5.03
C PRO A 109 -6.42 24.24 5.58
N LEU A 110 -6.93 23.66 6.66
CA LEU A 110 -6.39 22.44 7.28
C LEU A 110 -6.96 21.15 6.67
N GLY A 111 -8.00 21.26 5.83
CA GLY A 111 -8.70 20.12 5.24
C GLY A 111 -7.78 19.12 4.53
N PRO A 112 -6.93 19.55 3.58
CA PRO A 112 -6.01 18.66 2.87
C PRO A 112 -5.03 17.93 3.80
N ALA A 113 -4.53 18.61 4.84
CA ALA A 113 -3.61 18.03 5.81
C ALA A 113 -4.29 16.93 6.65
N LEU A 114 -5.52 17.17 7.13
CA LEU A 114 -6.26 16.18 7.90
C LEU A 114 -6.63 14.94 7.07
N LEU A 115 -7.05 15.14 5.82
CA LEU A 115 -7.27 14.02 4.91
C LEU A 115 -5.98 13.24 4.67
N GLY A 116 -4.86 13.93 4.43
CA GLY A 116 -3.55 13.29 4.28
C GLY A 116 -3.15 12.46 5.51
N LEU A 117 -3.35 13.00 6.71
CA LEU A 117 -3.11 12.30 7.97
C LEU A 117 -3.94 11.02 8.10
N GLN A 118 -5.26 11.10 7.84
CA GLN A 118 -6.15 9.94 7.93
C GLN A 118 -5.76 8.85 6.92
N MET A 119 -5.42 9.26 5.69
CA MET A 119 -4.96 8.33 4.66
C MET A 119 -3.65 7.66 5.04
N GLY A 120 -2.68 8.44 5.54
CA GLY A 120 -1.40 7.91 5.98
C GLY A 120 -1.55 6.89 7.10
N ILE A 121 -2.40 7.19 8.09
CA ILE A 121 -2.70 6.27 9.20
C ILE A 121 -3.34 4.99 8.68
N MET A 122 -4.39 5.12 7.88
CA MET A 122 -5.14 3.98 7.37
C MET A 122 -4.24 3.03 6.56
N ILE A 123 -3.48 3.56 5.60
CA ILE A 123 -2.63 2.77 4.70
C ILE A 123 -1.47 2.14 5.47
N GLY A 124 -0.88 2.89 6.40
CA GLY A 124 0.11 2.37 7.33
C GLY A 124 -0.40 1.13 8.08
N PHE A 125 -1.61 1.18 8.64
CA PHE A 125 -2.21 0.03 9.31
C PHE A 125 -2.61 -1.10 8.38
N LEU A 126 -3.08 -0.80 7.17
CA LEU A 126 -3.44 -1.82 6.17
C LEU A 126 -2.23 -2.65 5.77
N SER A 127 -1.04 -2.04 5.69
CA SER A 127 0.19 -2.75 5.32
C SER A 127 0.60 -3.89 6.27
N HIS A 128 0.03 -3.95 7.48
CA HIS A 128 0.22 -5.05 8.44
C HIS A 128 -0.85 -6.14 8.36
N ARG A 129 -1.92 -5.93 7.58
CA ARG A 129 -3.07 -6.85 7.48
C ARG A 129 -3.27 -7.43 6.09
N THR A 130 -2.85 -6.72 5.06
CA THR A 130 -2.93 -7.21 3.68
C THR A 130 -1.87 -8.28 3.42
N LEU A 131 -2.21 -9.30 2.65
CA LEU A 131 -1.32 -10.35 2.19
C LEU A 131 -0.79 -10.03 0.78
N GLY A 132 -1.53 -9.27 -0.02
CA GLY A 132 -1.13 -8.95 -1.38
C GLY A 132 -1.82 -7.77 -2.05
N HIS A 133 -1.62 -7.68 -3.36
CA HIS A 133 -2.07 -6.59 -4.22
C HIS A 133 -3.59 -6.35 -4.21
N PHE A 134 -4.38 -7.42 -4.27
CA PHE A 134 -5.82 -7.32 -4.51
C PHE A 134 -6.67 -7.20 -3.24
N ASP A 135 -6.07 -7.24 -2.05
CA ASP A 135 -6.80 -7.27 -0.77
C ASP A 135 -7.66 -6.04 -0.51
N VAL A 136 -7.27 -4.88 -1.05
CA VAL A 136 -7.99 -3.61 -0.88
C VAL A 136 -9.00 -3.37 -2.01
N GLY A 137 -8.89 -4.11 -3.12
CA GLY A 137 -9.79 -3.97 -4.27
C GLY A 137 -9.70 -2.62 -5.01
N LEU A 138 -8.60 -1.88 -4.85
CA LEU A 138 -8.39 -0.61 -5.56
C LEU A 138 -7.69 -0.83 -6.89
N PRO A 139 -8.09 -0.10 -7.93
CA PRO A 139 -7.33 -0.10 -9.17
C PRO A 139 -5.95 0.54 -8.90
N SER A 140 -4.91 -0.08 -9.42
CA SER A 140 -3.58 0.52 -9.43
C SER A 140 -3.57 1.68 -10.42
N VAL A 141 -3.21 2.88 -9.95
CA VAL A 141 -3.15 4.10 -10.79
C VAL A 141 -1.98 4.03 -11.78
N GLU A 142 -0.93 3.30 -11.41
CA GLU A 142 0.21 2.99 -12.25
C GLU A 142 0.26 1.47 -12.47
N PRO A 143 0.65 0.98 -13.66
CA PRO A 143 0.91 -0.44 -13.88
C PRO A 143 1.90 -0.92 -12.82
N THR A 144 1.41 -1.69 -11.86
CA THR A 144 2.20 -2.23 -10.77
C THR A 144 2.07 -3.73 -10.86
N ASP A 145 3.22 -4.40 -10.85
CA ASP A 145 3.25 -5.85 -10.83
C ASP A 145 2.56 -6.38 -9.56
N MET A 146 2.03 -7.60 -9.63
CA MET A 146 1.30 -8.21 -8.51
C MET A 146 2.25 -8.37 -7.32
N SER A 147 1.98 -7.71 -6.19
CA SER A 147 2.82 -7.81 -4.99
C SER A 147 2.23 -8.72 -3.93
N LEU A 148 3.11 -9.40 -3.19
CA LEU A 148 2.78 -10.18 -1.99
C LEU A 148 3.63 -9.70 -0.81
N ILE A 149 2.99 -9.49 0.34
CA ILE A 149 3.63 -8.95 1.54
C ILE A 149 4.18 -10.10 2.37
N VAL A 150 5.43 -10.47 2.07
CA VAL A 150 6.07 -11.67 2.61
C VAL A 150 5.99 -11.75 4.14
N PRO A 151 6.30 -10.70 4.92
CA PRO A 151 6.20 -10.79 6.39
C PRO A 151 4.79 -11.11 6.89
N ASN A 152 3.74 -10.69 6.17
CA ASN A 152 2.35 -10.96 6.57
C ASN A 152 1.94 -12.38 6.18
N VAL A 153 2.35 -12.86 5.00
CA VAL A 153 2.14 -14.25 4.57
C VAL A 153 2.83 -15.23 5.53
N GLU A 154 4.08 -14.96 5.91
CA GLU A 154 4.83 -15.79 6.85
C GLU A 154 4.24 -15.77 8.27
N ALA A 155 3.79 -14.59 8.73
CA ALA A 155 3.11 -14.45 10.01
C ALA A 155 1.80 -15.24 10.02
N PHE A 156 0.97 -15.09 8.98
CA PHE A 156 -0.27 -15.83 8.81
C PHE A 156 -0.05 -17.35 8.85
N ALA A 157 0.93 -17.86 8.11
CA ALA A 157 1.25 -19.29 8.13
C ALA A 157 1.68 -19.77 9.53
N THR A 158 2.55 -19.01 10.19
CA THR A 158 3.10 -19.38 11.50
C THR A 158 2.04 -19.32 12.61
N GLU A 159 1.21 -18.27 12.65
CA GLU A 159 0.16 -18.08 13.66
C GLU A 159 -0.94 -19.15 13.57
N ASN A 160 -1.21 -19.63 12.36
CA ASN A 160 -2.24 -20.64 12.12
C ASN A 160 -1.69 -22.08 12.05
N GLY A 161 -0.37 -22.28 12.25
CA GLY A 161 0.26 -23.59 12.20
C GLY A 161 0.16 -24.28 10.83
N LEU A 162 0.13 -23.48 9.75
CA LEU A 162 0.02 -23.95 8.37
C LEU A 162 1.39 -24.18 7.74
N ASP A 163 1.44 -25.05 6.72
CA ASP A 163 2.66 -25.21 5.93
C ASP A 163 2.93 -23.93 5.11
N ARG A 164 4.11 -23.34 5.32
CA ARG A 164 4.49 -22.06 4.69
C ARG A 164 4.46 -22.13 3.17
N ARG A 165 4.96 -23.23 2.60
CA ARG A 165 5.04 -23.38 1.15
C ARG A 165 3.65 -23.53 0.54
N GLN A 166 2.73 -24.22 1.22
CA GLN A 166 1.33 -24.29 0.79
C GLN A 166 0.65 -22.91 0.86
N VAL A 167 0.86 -22.15 1.94
CA VAL A 167 0.28 -20.79 2.07
C VAL A 167 0.81 -19.85 1.00
N ARG A 168 2.08 -19.95 0.63
CA ARG A 168 2.67 -19.13 -0.46
C ARG A 168 2.11 -19.44 -1.84
N LEU A 169 1.62 -20.67 -2.05
CA LEU A 169 1.06 -21.13 -3.33
C LEU A 169 -0.46 -20.87 -3.44
N TRP A 170 -1.17 -20.91 -2.32
CA TRP A 170 -2.63 -20.75 -2.23
C TRP A 170 -3.08 -19.38 -2.72
#